data_AF-A0A1I7SCJ8-F1
#
_entry.id   AF-A0A1I7SCJ8-F1
#
_cell.length_a   1.000
_cell.length_b   1.000
_cell.length_c   1.000
_cell.angle_alpha   90.00
_cell.angle_beta   90.00
_cell.angle_gamma   90.00
#
_symmetry.space_group_name_H-M   'P 1'
#
loop_
_entity.id
_entity.type
_entity.pdbx_description
1 polymer ?
#
loop_
_entity_poly.entity_id
_entity_poly.type
_entity_poly.pdbx_seq_one_letter_code
_entity_poly.pdbx_strand_id
1 'polypeptide(L)'
;MAFNTERVTTAPNVIKLYCLVGVLVIIFSVGAASVQPAGTGFVWSIAIANLVLGIIQILILGVEIDDIVFPRRGFFSWPLLECIVSIFFAITHFISIWMCANGANQGAVTAYTLAGIFSFIVSGAHVFNTVIFGQIWAAEQQNGPGQDGLIQFHGSSYGAP
;
A
#
# COMPACT_ATOMS: atom_id res chain seq x y z
N MET A 1 20.63 10.11 -10.52
CA MET A 1 20.24 9.48 -9.24
C MET A 1 20.37 7.98 -9.41
N ALA A 2 21.19 7.33 -8.59
CA ALA A 2 21.26 5.87 -8.56
C ALA A 2 20.05 5.34 -7.77
N PHE A 3 19.44 4.26 -8.25
CA PHE A 3 18.30 3.64 -7.57
C PHE A 3 18.83 2.85 -6.36
N ASN A 4 18.39 3.21 -5.15
CA ASN A 4 18.88 2.56 -3.93
C ASN A 4 18.06 1.29 -3.63
N THR A 5 18.63 0.13 -3.96
CA THR A 5 17.99 -1.17 -3.75
C THR A 5 17.84 -1.56 -2.28
N GLU A 6 18.66 -1.04 -1.37
CA GLU A 6 18.64 -1.42 0.04
C GLU A 6 17.37 -0.90 0.75
N ARG A 7 16.91 0.31 0.41
CA ARG A 7 15.64 0.85 0.90
C ARG A 7 14.42 0.10 0.37
N VAL A 8 14.49 -0.46 -0.84
CA VAL A 8 13.38 -1.23 -1.43
C VAL A 8 13.23 -2.59 -0.75
N THR A 9 14.32 -3.15 -0.22
CA THR A 9 14.31 -4.43 0.50
C THR A 9 13.82 -4.37 1.94
N THR A 10 13.57 -3.18 2.51
CA THR A 10 12.99 -3.07 3.85
C THR A 10 11.56 -3.64 3.88
N ALA A 11 11.20 -4.33 4.96
CA ALA A 11 9.92 -5.06 5.12
C ALA A 11 8.65 -4.33 4.61
N PRO A 12 8.37 -3.06 4.92
CA PRO A 12 7.16 -2.39 4.43
C PRO A 12 7.14 -2.18 2.91
N ASN A 13 8.30 -2.05 2.27
CA ASN A 13 8.41 -1.84 0.83
C ASN A 13 8.28 -3.16 0.05
N VAL A 14 8.80 -4.25 0.62
CA VAL A 14 8.57 -5.61 0.11
C VAL A 14 7.08 -5.95 0.12
N ILE A 15 6.35 -5.57 1.18
CA ILE A 15 4.90 -5.78 1.26
C ILE A 15 4.16 -5.00 0.17
N LYS A 16 4.59 -3.77 -0.17
CA LYS A 16 4.02 -3.03 -1.30
C LYS A 16 4.22 -3.72 -2.64
N LEU A 17 5.37 -4.35 -2.87
CA LEU A 17 5.60 -5.17 -4.06
C LEU A 17 4.63 -6.35 -4.12
N TYR A 18 4.40 -7.05 -3.00
CA TYR A 18 3.38 -8.09 -2.91
C TYR A 18 1.97 -7.56 -3.18
N CYS A 19 1.64 -6.36 -2.68
CA CYS A 19 0.38 -5.70 -2.99
C CYS A 19 0.21 -5.43 -4.48
N LEU A 20 1.26 -4.96 -5.17
CA LEU A 20 1.20 -4.72 -6.63
C LEU A 20 0.93 -6.02 -7.40
N VAL A 21 1.61 -7.11 -7.04
CA VAL A 21 1.38 -8.42 -7.65
C VAL A 21 -0.06 -8.88 -7.38
N GLY A 22 -0.54 -8.77 -6.15
CA GLY A 22 -1.92 -9.14 -5.80
C GLY A 22 -2.96 -8.32 -6.58
N VAL A 23 -2.70 -7.02 -6.77
CA VAL A 23 -3.56 -6.13 -7.56
C VAL A 23 -3.58 -6.52 -9.03
N LEU A 24 -2.45 -6.90 -9.62
CA LEU A 24 -2.42 -7.41 -10.99
C LEU A 24 -3.26 -8.68 -11.13
N VAL A 25 -3.18 -9.60 -10.17
CA VAL A 25 -4.03 -10.81 -10.17
C VAL A 25 -5.51 -10.44 -10.11
N ILE A 26 -5.90 -9.45 -9.30
CA ILE A 26 -7.29 -8.95 -9.27
C ILE A 26 -7.72 -8.41 -10.64
N ILE A 27 -6.90 -7.56 -11.27
CA ILE A 27 -7.20 -6.96 -12.58
C ILE A 27 -7.39 -8.04 -13.64
N PHE A 28 -6.47 -9.01 -13.73
CA PHE A 28 -6.58 -10.10 -14.70
C PHE A 28 -7.74 -11.04 -14.40
N SER A 29 -8.00 -11.36 -13.13
CA SER A 29 -9.11 -12.23 -12.73
C SER A 29 -10.45 -11.63 -13.12
N VAL A 30 -10.67 -10.36 -12.76
CA VAL A 30 -11.92 -9.65 -13.07
C VAL A 30 -12.04 -9.37 -14.57
N GLY A 31 -10.94 -9.02 -15.25
CA GLY A 31 -10.92 -8.78 -16.69
C GLY A 31 -11.20 -10.03 -17.53
N ALA A 32 -10.87 -11.22 -17.01
CA ALA A 32 -11.14 -12.50 -17.67
C ALA A 32 -12.55 -13.05 -17.40
N ALA A 33 -13.36 -12.40 -16.55
CA ALA A 33 -14.70 -12.86 -16.23
C ALA A 33 -15.64 -12.76 -17.45
N SER A 34 -16.35 -13.84 -17.76
CA SER A 34 -17.29 -13.91 -18.89
C SER A 34 -18.57 -13.09 -18.67
N VAL A 35 -18.92 -12.81 -17.42
CA VAL A 35 -20.07 -12.01 -17.01
C VAL A 35 -19.57 -10.90 -16.09
N GLN A 36 -19.97 -9.67 -16.37
CA GLN A 36 -19.58 -8.48 -15.60
C GLN A 36 -20.79 -7.90 -14.84
N PRO A 37 -21.10 -8.41 -13.64
CA PRO A 37 -22.13 -7.88 -12.76
C PRO A 37 -21.88 -6.42 -12.35
N ALA A 38 -22.94 -5.76 -11.90
CA ALA A 38 -22.85 -4.43 -11.30
C ALA A 38 -21.88 -4.45 -10.09
N GLY A 39 -20.95 -3.49 -10.04
CA GLY A 39 -19.87 -3.44 -9.05
C GLY A 39 -18.50 -3.88 -9.59
N THR A 40 -18.45 -4.59 -10.71
CA THR A 40 -17.19 -5.00 -11.38
C THR A 40 -16.31 -3.79 -11.73
N GLY A 41 -16.91 -2.72 -12.26
CA GLY A 41 -16.19 -1.49 -12.59
C GLY A 41 -15.58 -0.80 -11.36
N PHE A 42 -16.20 -0.94 -10.18
CA PHE A 42 -15.64 -0.41 -8.94
C PHE A 42 -14.38 -1.17 -8.52
N VAL A 43 -14.46 -2.52 -8.48
CA VAL A 43 -13.31 -3.37 -8.15
C VAL A 43 -12.14 -3.10 -9.09
N TRP A 44 -12.43 -2.99 -10.40
CA TRP A 44 -11.41 -2.72 -11.41
C TRP A 44 -10.77 -1.34 -11.25
N SER A 45 -11.58 -0.30 -11.01
CA SER A 45 -11.10 1.07 -10.79
C SER A 45 -10.21 1.19 -9.56
N ILE A 46 -10.62 0.57 -8.44
CA ILE A 46 -9.83 0.56 -7.20
C ILE A 46 -8.51 -0.20 -7.39
N ALA A 47 -8.54 -1.34 -8.10
CA ALA A 47 -7.33 -2.09 -8.41
C ALA A 47 -6.35 -1.25 -9.26
N ILE A 48 -6.83 -0.58 -10.31
CA ILE A 48 -5.98 0.31 -11.12
C ILE A 48 -5.43 1.48 -10.30
N ALA A 49 -6.27 2.13 -9.49
CA ALA A 49 -5.82 3.23 -8.63
C ALA A 49 -4.73 2.78 -7.66
N ASN A 50 -4.87 1.59 -7.05
CA ASN A 50 -3.86 1.02 -6.17
C ASN A 50 -2.56 0.68 -6.92
N LEU A 51 -2.66 0.18 -8.15
CA LEU A 51 -1.51 -0.11 -8.99
C LEU A 51 -0.73 1.17 -9.32
N VAL A 52 -1.43 2.21 -9.79
CA VAL A 52 -0.81 3.49 -10.17
C VAL A 52 -0.17 4.18 -8.97
N LEU A 53 -0.91 4.30 -7.86
CA LEU A 53 -0.37 4.93 -6.65
C LEU A 53 0.77 4.10 -6.04
N GLY A 54 0.70 2.78 -6.05
CA GLY A 54 1.78 1.93 -5.55
C GLY A 54 3.07 2.05 -6.39
N ILE A 55 2.97 2.16 -7.72
CA ILE A 55 4.13 2.44 -8.58
C ILE A 55 4.73 3.81 -8.25
N ILE A 56 3.90 4.85 -8.12
CA ILE A 56 4.36 6.20 -7.78
C ILE A 56 5.08 6.20 -6.42
N GLN A 57 4.52 5.54 -5.40
CA GLN A 57 5.13 5.43 -4.08
C GLN A 57 6.50 4.74 -4.11
N ILE A 58 6.62 3.62 -4.85
CA ILE A 58 7.89 2.90 -4.99
C ILE A 58 8.93 3.77 -5.73
N LEU A 59 8.51 4.53 -6.75
CA LEU A 59 9.41 5.44 -7.45
C LEU A 59 9.89 6.58 -6.56
N ILE A 60 9.00 7.21 -5.78
CA ILE A 60 9.36 8.28 -4.84
C ILE A 60 10.37 7.76 -3.82
N LEU A 61 10.12 6.57 -3.25
CA LEU A 61 11.02 5.93 -2.29
C LEU A 61 12.36 5.51 -2.90
N GLY A 62 12.33 4.97 -4.12
CA GLY A 62 13.54 4.49 -4.81
C GLY A 62 14.47 5.60 -5.30
N VAL A 63 13.94 6.81 -5.48
CA VAL A 63 14.70 8.01 -5.87
C VAL A 63 15.03 8.90 -4.66
N GLU A 64 14.60 8.51 -3.46
CA GLU A 64 14.84 9.24 -2.19
C GLU A 64 14.32 10.69 -2.23
N ILE A 65 13.22 10.92 -2.98
CA ILE A 65 12.59 12.24 -3.11
C ILE A 65 11.75 12.59 -1.87
N ASP A 66 11.40 11.58 -1.07
CA ASP A 66 10.60 11.71 0.16
C ASP A 66 11.22 12.71 1.14
N ASP A 67 12.53 12.64 1.38
CA ASP A 67 13.24 13.52 2.31
C ASP A 67 13.31 14.99 1.81
N ILE A 68 13.13 15.24 0.50
CA ILE A 68 13.13 16.59 -0.10
C ILE A 68 11.72 17.21 -0.10
N VAL A 69 10.70 16.42 -0.41
CA VAL A 69 9.32 16.90 -0.58
C VAL A 69 8.58 16.96 0.75
N PHE A 70 8.84 16.04 1.67
CA PHE A 70 8.18 15.96 2.97
C PHE A 70 9.19 16.15 4.10
N PRO A 71 9.47 17.39 4.52
CA PRO A 71 10.37 17.64 5.63
C PRO A 71 9.84 16.94 6.88
N ARG A 72 10.70 16.17 7.56
CA ARG A 72 10.38 15.38 8.77
C ARG A 72 9.78 16.18 9.92
N ARG A 73 9.83 17.51 9.85
CA ARG A 73 9.38 18.46 10.89
C ARG A 73 8.05 19.17 10.57
N GLY A 74 7.32 18.73 9.53
CA GLY A 74 5.99 19.25 9.19
C GLY A 74 4.84 18.51 9.88
N PHE A 75 3.67 19.14 9.97
CA PHE A 75 2.42 18.48 10.39
C PHE A 75 2.04 17.30 9.47
N PHE A 76 2.57 17.31 8.25
CA PHE A 76 2.35 16.30 7.23
C PHE A 76 3.69 15.62 6.88
N SER A 77 4.01 14.54 7.59
CA SER A 77 5.20 13.73 7.31
C SER A 77 4.86 12.56 6.38
N TRP A 78 5.87 12.04 5.69
CA TRP A 78 5.71 10.91 4.76
C TRP A 78 5.04 9.67 5.37
N PRO A 79 5.39 9.23 6.60
CA PRO A 79 4.70 8.13 7.27
C PRO A 79 3.19 8.37 7.47
N LEU A 80 2.77 9.62 7.71
CA LEU A 80 1.36 9.96 7.87
C LEU A 80 0.60 9.82 6.54
N LEU A 81 1.18 10.30 5.43
CA LEU A 81 0.60 10.14 4.10
C LEU A 81 0.42 8.66 3.76
N GLU A 82 1.47 7.86 3.98
CA GLU A 82 1.46 6.41 3.72
C GLU A 82 0.41 5.69 4.58
N CYS A 83 0.25 6.09 5.83
CA CYS A 83 -0.79 5.60 6.72
C CYS A 83 -2.20 5.90 6.18
N ILE A 84 -2.47 7.15 5.78
CA ILE A 84 -3.78 7.56 5.25
C ILE A 84 -4.11 6.82 3.94
N VAL A 85 -3.13 6.73 3.02
CA VAL A 85 -3.30 6.03 1.75
C VAL A 85 -3.56 4.54 1.98
N SER A 86 -2.83 3.92 2.92
CA SER A 86 -3.02 2.52 3.28
C SER A 86 -4.41 2.27 3.88
N ILE A 87 -4.90 3.14 4.76
CA ILE A 87 -6.27 3.04 5.32
C ILE A 87 -7.31 3.13 4.21
N PHE A 88 -7.17 4.11 3.31
CA PHE A 88 -8.09 4.30 2.19
C PHE A 88 -8.16 3.06 1.30
N PHE A 89 -7.01 2.47 0.97
CA PHE A 89 -6.97 1.25 0.18
C PHE A 89 -7.43 0.01 0.94
N ALA A 90 -7.16 -0.10 2.23
CA ALA A 90 -7.67 -1.20 3.06
C ALA A 90 -9.21 -1.25 3.03
N ILE A 91 -9.88 -0.10 3.22
CA ILE A 91 -11.34 0.01 3.22
C ILE A 91 -11.91 -0.27 1.83
N THR A 92 -11.35 0.31 0.77
CA THR A 92 -11.87 0.12 -0.59
C THR A 92 -11.68 -1.32 -1.10
N HIS A 93 -10.59 -2.00 -0.73
CA HIS A 93 -10.43 -3.44 -0.99
C HIS A 93 -11.39 -4.28 -0.16
N PHE A 94 -11.70 -3.89 1.08
CA PHE A 94 -12.71 -4.58 1.87
C PHE A 94 -14.10 -4.52 1.23
N ILE A 95 -14.50 -3.35 0.70
CA ILE A 95 -15.73 -3.20 -0.09
C ILE A 95 -15.66 -4.07 -1.36
N SER A 96 -14.49 -4.17 -1.98
CA SER A 96 -14.30 -4.98 -3.19
C SER A 96 -14.53 -6.48 -2.93
N ILE A 97 -14.16 -7.00 -1.75
CA ILE A 97 -14.47 -8.40 -1.36
C ILE A 97 -15.98 -8.64 -1.39
N TRP A 98 -16.77 -7.71 -0.84
CA TRP A 98 -18.22 -7.81 -0.83
C TRP A 98 -18.80 -7.79 -2.25
N MET A 99 -18.27 -6.92 -3.12
CA MET A 99 -18.69 -6.86 -4.53
C MET A 99 -18.33 -8.16 -5.28
N CYS A 100 -17.15 -8.73 -5.01
CA CYS A 100 -16.73 -10.01 -5.57
C CYS A 100 -17.63 -11.17 -5.11
N ALA A 101 -18.03 -11.21 -3.84
CA ALA A 101 -18.96 -12.24 -3.34
C ALA A 101 -20.32 -12.16 -4.06
N ASN A 102 -20.85 -10.95 -4.28
CA ASN A 102 -22.08 -10.74 -5.05
C ASN A 102 -21.91 -11.09 -6.54
N GLY A 103 -20.72 -10.85 -7.11
CA GLY A 103 -20.43 -11.16 -8.49
C GLY A 103 -20.29 -12.67 -8.76
N ALA A 104 -19.74 -13.43 -7.81
CA ALA A 104 -19.63 -14.88 -7.91
C ALA A 104 -21.00 -15.56 -8.08
N ASN A 105 -22.03 -15.06 -7.39
CA ASN A 105 -23.40 -15.57 -7.48
C ASN A 105 -24.06 -15.36 -8.86
N GLN A 106 -23.48 -14.52 -9.73
CA GLN A 106 -24.04 -14.15 -11.03
C GLN A 106 -23.41 -14.91 -12.21
N GLY A 107 -22.51 -15.87 -11.96
CA GLY A 107 -22.10 -16.87 -12.96
C GLY A 107 -20.62 -16.96 -13.28
N ALA A 108 -19.77 -16.05 -12.80
CA ALA A 108 -18.31 -16.09 -12.98
C ALA A 108 -17.60 -16.40 -11.65
N VAL A 109 -18.02 -17.48 -11.00
CA VAL A 109 -17.62 -17.87 -9.64
C VAL A 109 -16.10 -17.84 -9.46
N THR A 110 -15.35 -18.53 -10.33
CA THR A 110 -13.90 -18.67 -10.18
C THR A 110 -13.14 -17.34 -10.24
N ALA A 111 -13.46 -16.49 -11.22
CA ALA A 111 -12.85 -15.19 -11.40
C ALA A 111 -13.10 -14.26 -10.20
N TYR A 112 -14.35 -14.17 -9.75
CA TYR A 112 -14.72 -13.30 -8.63
C TYR A 112 -14.27 -13.85 -7.28
N THR A 113 -14.26 -15.17 -7.08
CA THR A 113 -13.69 -15.77 -5.86
C THR A 113 -12.19 -15.50 -5.78
N LEU A 114 -11.45 -15.66 -6.88
CA LEU A 114 -10.01 -15.38 -6.91
C LEU A 114 -9.74 -13.90 -6.63
N ALA A 115 -10.46 -13.00 -7.32
CA ALA A 115 -10.38 -11.56 -7.08
C ALA A 115 -10.70 -11.20 -5.62
N GLY A 116 -11.74 -11.80 -5.03
CA GLY A 116 -12.11 -11.58 -3.63
C GLY A 116 -11.04 -12.04 -2.64
N ILE A 117 -10.44 -13.21 -2.85
CA ILE A 117 -9.34 -13.71 -2.00
C ILE A 117 -8.13 -12.77 -2.08
N PHE A 118 -7.72 -12.36 -3.28
CA PHE A 118 -6.59 -11.44 -3.43
C PHE A 118 -6.92 -10.05 -2.88
N SER A 119 -8.15 -9.54 -3.04
CA SER A 119 -8.58 -8.29 -2.39
C SER A 119 -8.49 -8.38 -0.86
N PHE A 120 -8.82 -9.53 -0.26
CA PHE A 120 -8.64 -9.75 1.18
C PHE A 120 -7.17 -9.71 1.60
N ILE A 121 -6.30 -10.40 0.88
CA ILE A 121 -4.85 -10.40 1.15
C ILE A 121 -4.28 -8.97 1.03
N VAL A 122 -4.62 -8.25 -0.04
CA VAL A 122 -4.16 -6.87 -0.28
C VAL A 122 -4.71 -5.91 0.78
N SER A 123 -5.97 -6.08 1.19
CA SER A 123 -6.55 -5.31 2.30
C SER A 123 -5.77 -5.54 3.61
N GLY A 124 -5.48 -6.80 3.95
CA GLY A 124 -4.69 -7.15 5.14
C GLY A 124 -3.28 -6.57 5.11
N ALA A 125 -2.62 -6.58 3.94
CA ALA A 125 -1.31 -5.96 3.76
C ALA A 125 -1.36 -4.44 3.96
N HIS A 126 -2.41 -3.77 3.49
CA HIS A 126 -2.63 -2.34 3.74
C HIS A 126 -2.92 -2.02 5.21
N VAL A 127 -3.67 -2.87 5.91
CA VAL A 127 -3.86 -2.74 7.37
C VAL A 127 -2.52 -2.87 8.09
N PHE A 128 -1.69 -3.84 7.69
CA PHE A 128 -0.36 -4.02 8.28
C PHE A 128 0.55 -2.81 8.03
N ASN A 129 0.57 -2.27 6.80
CA ASN A 129 1.28 -1.05 6.47
C ASN A 129 0.80 0.14 7.31
N THR A 130 -0.51 0.28 7.51
CA THR A 130 -1.10 1.32 8.37
C THR A 130 -0.53 1.25 9.79
N VAL A 131 -0.43 0.05 10.37
CA VAL A 131 0.11 -0.13 11.73
C VAL A 131 1.58 0.25 11.79
N ILE A 132 2.40 -0.21 10.84
CA ILE A 132 3.83 0.12 10.80
C ILE A 132 4.05 1.63 10.65
N PHE A 133 3.45 2.25 9.62
CA PHE A 133 3.65 3.68 9.37
C PHE A 133 3.03 4.54 10.46
N GLY A 134 1.93 4.10 11.09
CA GLY A 134 1.36 4.75 12.27
C GLY A 134 2.30 4.73 13.48
N GLN A 135 3.01 3.61 13.71
CA GLN A 135 4.02 3.52 14.78
C GLN A 135 5.22 4.40 14.50
N ILE A 136 5.73 4.42 13.26
CA ILE A 136 6.83 5.30 12.85
C ILE A 136 6.43 6.76 13.08
N TRP A 137 5.24 7.15 12.64
CA TRP A 137 4.73 8.50 12.85
C TRP A 137 4.61 8.86 14.34
N ALA A 138 4.09 7.95 15.17
CA ALA A 138 3.98 8.18 16.61
C ALA A 138 5.36 8.36 17.28
N ALA A 139 6.36 7.58 16.87
CA ALA A 139 7.73 7.72 17.35
C ALA A 139 8.36 9.07 16.92
N GLU A 140 8.11 9.53 15.68
CA GLU A 140 8.56 10.85 15.21
C GLU A 140 7.98 11.98 16.06
N GLN A 141 6.70 11.89 16.47
CA GLN A 141 6.06 12.90 17.32
C GLN A 141 6.60 12.90 18.75
N GLN A 142 6.96 11.74 19.30
CA GLN A 142 7.44 11.61 20.68
C GLN A 142 8.87 12.13 20.88
N ASN A 143 9.74 12.04 19.85
CA ASN A 143 11.15 12.39 19.99
C ASN A 143 11.44 13.91 19.98
N GLY A 144 10.46 14.76 19.66
CA GLY A 144 10.54 16.22 19.79
C GLY A 144 11.62 16.90 18.92
N PRO A 145 11.58 18.24 18.77
CA PRO A 145 12.44 18.99 17.85
C PRO A 145 13.92 19.17 18.27
N GLY A 146 14.47 18.34 19.17
CA GLY A 146 15.76 18.60 19.83
C GLY A 146 16.80 17.47 19.83
N GLN A 147 16.51 16.29 19.24
CA GLN A 147 17.37 15.10 19.38
C GLN A 147 18.03 14.60 18.07
N ASP A 148 18.03 15.40 17.01
CA ASP A 148 18.61 14.98 15.72
C ASP A 148 20.13 14.74 15.76
N GLY A 149 20.84 15.25 16.78
CA GLY A 149 22.29 15.02 16.95
C GLY A 149 22.68 13.67 17.54
N LEU A 150 21.78 13.01 18.29
CA LEU A 150 22.07 11.71 18.92
C LEU A 150 21.47 10.53 18.13
N ILE A 151 20.43 10.76 17.33
CA ILE A 151 19.89 9.74 16.43
C ILE A 151 20.68 9.68 15.12
N GLN A 152 21.47 10.69 14.72
CA GLN A 152 22.34 10.56 13.53
C GLN A 152 23.44 9.49 13.66
N PHE A 153 23.87 9.11 14.89
CA PHE A 153 24.74 7.95 15.09
C PHE A 153 24.00 6.60 15.18
N HIS A 154 22.67 6.62 15.10
CA HIS A 154 21.78 5.46 14.98
C HIS A 154 20.84 5.58 13.75
N GLY A 155 21.17 6.47 12.82
CA GLY A 155 20.20 7.19 11.97
C GLY A 155 20.25 6.88 10.49
N SER A 156 20.71 5.68 10.10
CA SER A 156 20.68 5.22 8.71
C SER A 156 20.16 3.80 8.54
N SER A 157 19.35 3.32 9.47
CA SER A 157 18.76 1.97 9.37
C SER A 157 17.25 2.01 9.42
N TYR A 158 16.65 2.22 8.25
CA TYR A 158 15.45 1.48 7.86
C TYR A 158 15.81 -0.01 7.72
N GLY A 159 16.25 -0.62 8.81
CA GLY A 159 16.81 -1.96 8.85
C GLY A 159 17.62 -2.22 10.10
N ALA A 160 16.97 -2.58 11.21
CA ALA A 160 17.56 -3.47 12.22
C ALA A 160 16.50 -3.89 13.25
N PRO A 161 16.64 -5.08 13.83
CA PRO A 161 16.48 -6.43 13.28
C PRO A 161 15.04 -6.96 13.36
#